data_AF-A0ABD3DAW6-F1
#
_entry.id   AF-A0ABD3DAW6-F1
#
_cell.length_a   1.000
_cell.length_b   1.000
_cell.length_c   1.000
_cell.angle_alpha   90.00
_cell.angle_beta   90.00
_cell.angle_gamma   90.00
#
_symmetry.space_group_name_H-M   'P 1'
#
loop_
_entity.id
_entity.type
_entity.pdbx_description
1 polymer ?
#
loop_
_entity_poly.entity_id
_entity_poly.type
_entity_poly.pdbx_seq_one_letter_code
_entity_poly.pdbx_strand_id
1 'polypeptide(L)'
;MVERVASMLNYFLLQLVGPQRKSLSLKDPEKYEFRPRIVNIYVNLARGDTEHIFPADIIRDGRSYNEQLFDAAADVLRRIGEDSRFIHDFVELGKKAKTVASEAMDAEATLGDIPDEFLDPIQYTLMKDPVILPSSKVIVDRPVIQRHLLSDPTDPFN
;
A
#
# COMPACT_ATOMS: atom_id res chain seq x y z
N MET A 1 -9.34 2.49 9.58
CA MET A 1 -10.26 1.42 9.12
C MET A 1 -10.29 1.33 7.60
N VAL A 2 -10.27 2.47 6.89
CA VAL A 2 -10.27 2.56 5.41
C VAL A 2 -9.00 1.97 4.79
N GLU A 3 -7.81 2.31 5.31
CA GLU A 3 -6.53 1.72 4.86
C GLU A 3 -6.53 0.18 4.84
N ARG A 4 -6.99 -0.49 5.90
CA ARG A 4 -7.06 -1.96 5.95
C ARG A 4 -7.99 -2.53 4.88
N VAL A 5 -9.09 -1.83 4.57
CA VAL A 5 -10.01 -2.22 3.51
C VAL A 5 -9.33 -2.04 2.16
N ALA A 6 -8.65 -0.93 1.91
CA ALA A 6 -7.90 -0.70 0.68
C ALA A 6 -6.83 -1.78 0.45
N SER A 7 -6.02 -2.11 1.47
CA SER A 7 -5.01 -3.17 1.37
C SER A 7 -5.63 -4.54 1.08
N MET A 8 -6.75 -4.87 1.75
CA MET A 8 -7.48 -6.12 1.48
C MET A 8 -7.99 -6.17 0.03
N LEU A 9 -8.55 -5.06 -0.46
CA LEU A 9 -9.06 -4.98 -1.82
C LEU A 9 -7.92 -5.08 -2.85
N ASN A 10 -6.78 -4.45 -2.61
CA ASN A 10 -5.61 -4.51 -3.50
C ASN A 10 -5.05 -5.92 -3.57
N TYR A 11 -4.93 -6.59 -2.42
CA TYR A 11 -4.47 -7.98 -2.35
C TYR A 11 -5.33 -8.90 -3.22
N PHE A 12 -6.65 -8.82 -3.08
CA PHE A 12 -7.55 -9.64 -3.89
C PHE A 12 -7.51 -9.25 -5.38
N LEU A 13 -7.42 -7.96 -5.71
CA LEU A 13 -7.24 -7.52 -7.09
C LEU A 13 -5.98 -8.13 -7.71
N LEU A 14 -4.86 -8.11 -6.98
CA LEU A 14 -3.61 -8.75 -7.38
C LEU A 14 -3.76 -10.27 -7.58
N GLN A 15 -4.46 -10.98 -6.70
CA GLN A 15 -4.70 -12.43 -6.86
C GLN A 15 -5.54 -12.75 -8.10
N LEU A 16 -6.47 -11.86 -8.41
CA LEU A 16 -7.48 -12.04 -9.46
C LEU A 16 -6.95 -11.70 -10.86
N VAL A 17 -6.21 -10.60 -11.01
CA VAL A 17 -5.72 -10.12 -12.32
C VAL A 17 -4.19 -10.10 -12.45
N GLY A 18 -3.46 -10.34 -11.37
CA GLY A 18 -2.01 -10.34 -11.35
C GLY A 18 -1.36 -11.63 -11.88
N PRO A 19 -0.02 -11.72 -11.81
CA PRO A 19 0.75 -12.82 -12.39
C PRO A 19 0.42 -14.18 -11.75
N GLN A 20 -0.02 -14.18 -10.49
CA GLN A 20 -0.41 -15.39 -9.77
C GLN A 20 -1.83 -15.88 -10.10
N ARG A 21 -2.59 -15.25 -11.00
CA ARG A 21 -3.96 -15.70 -11.34
C ARG A 21 -4.08 -17.19 -11.72
N LYS A 22 -2.99 -17.81 -12.19
CA LYS A 22 -2.93 -19.24 -12.54
C LYS A 22 -3.00 -20.17 -11.32
N SER A 23 -2.64 -19.71 -10.13
CA SER A 23 -2.79 -20.49 -8.89
C SER A 23 -4.26 -20.65 -8.49
N LEU A 24 -5.11 -19.71 -8.92
CA LEU A 24 -6.57 -19.74 -8.83
C LEU A 24 -7.22 -20.59 -9.94
N SER A 25 -6.61 -21.72 -10.29
CA SER A 25 -7.20 -22.70 -11.21
C SER A 25 -8.39 -23.38 -10.54
N LEU A 26 -9.56 -22.75 -10.64
CA LEU A 26 -10.82 -23.28 -10.14
C LEU A 26 -11.28 -24.42 -11.05
N LYS A 27 -11.71 -25.54 -10.44
CA LYS A 27 -12.20 -26.72 -11.17
C LYS A 27 -13.45 -26.43 -12.01
N ASP A 28 -14.23 -25.40 -11.66
CA ASP A 28 -15.43 -24.96 -12.37
C ASP A 28 -15.45 -23.42 -12.52
N PRO A 29 -14.72 -22.84 -13.48
CA PRO A 29 -14.63 -21.39 -13.66
C PRO A 29 -16.00 -20.71 -13.90
N GLU A 30 -16.93 -21.40 -14.55
CA GLU A 30 -18.30 -20.89 -14.79
C GLU A 30 -19.16 -20.84 -13.51
N LYS A 31 -18.88 -21.68 -12.51
CA LYS A 31 -19.57 -21.64 -11.22
C LYS A 31 -19.02 -20.55 -10.29
N TYR A 32 -17.74 -20.24 -10.48
CA TYR A 32 -17.03 -19.15 -9.83
C TYR A 32 -16.79 -18.03 -10.84
N GLU A 33 -17.86 -17.62 -11.53
CA GLU A 33 -17.89 -16.35 -12.29
C GLU A 33 -17.02 -15.37 -11.53
N PHE A 34 -16.01 -14.81 -12.20
CA PHE A 34 -15.25 -13.69 -11.70
C PHE A 34 -16.25 -12.55 -11.51
N ARG A 35 -17.03 -12.58 -10.43
CA ARG A 35 -18.03 -11.57 -10.21
C ARG A 35 -17.24 -10.35 -9.80
N PRO A 36 -17.40 -9.23 -10.49
CA PRO A 36 -16.71 -7.98 -10.19
C PRO A 36 -17.15 -7.35 -8.86
N ARG A 37 -17.61 -8.16 -7.89
CA ARG A 37 -18.04 -7.74 -6.56
C ARG A 37 -16.95 -6.97 -5.85
N ILE A 38 -15.68 -7.33 -6.07
CA ILE A 38 -14.59 -6.58 -5.45
C ILE A 38 -14.38 -5.21 -6.09
N VAL A 39 -14.42 -5.13 -7.43
CA VAL A 39 -14.38 -3.86 -8.17
C VAL A 39 -15.59 -3.00 -7.79
N ASN A 40 -16.74 -3.62 -7.50
CA ASN A 40 -17.92 -2.91 -7.03
C ASN A 40 -17.69 -2.26 -5.67
N ILE A 41 -16.93 -2.89 -4.78
CA ILE A 41 -16.56 -2.26 -3.51
C ILE A 41 -15.66 -1.04 -3.76
N TYR A 42 -14.67 -1.12 -4.66
CA TYR A 42 -13.87 0.05 -5.05
C TYR A 42 -14.73 1.20 -5.56
N VAL A 43 -15.61 0.94 -6.53
CA VAL A 43 -16.45 1.97 -7.15
C VAL A 43 -17.41 2.57 -6.12
N ASN A 44 -18.03 1.76 -5.26
CA ASN A 44 -18.95 2.26 -4.24
C ASN A 44 -18.23 3.09 -3.17
N LEU A 45 -17.04 2.67 -2.73
CA LEU A 45 -16.22 3.46 -1.82
C LEU A 45 -15.78 4.77 -2.46
N ALA A 46 -15.35 4.75 -3.73
CA ALA A 46 -14.96 5.95 -4.45
C ALA A 46 -16.12 6.93 -4.66
N ARG A 47 -17.35 6.44 -4.88
CA ARG A 47 -18.55 7.29 -4.98
C ARG A 47 -18.94 7.94 -3.66
N GLY A 48 -18.68 7.24 -2.54
CA GLY A 48 -18.93 7.76 -1.19
C GLY A 48 -17.78 8.61 -0.63
N ASP A 49 -16.64 8.66 -1.31
CA ASP A 49 -15.42 9.34 -0.86
C ASP A 49 -15.45 10.85 -1.18
N THR A 50 -16.16 11.61 -0.36
CA THR A 50 -16.26 13.07 -0.48
C THR A 50 -14.97 13.81 -0.13
N GLU A 51 -14.08 13.18 0.64
CA GLU A 51 -12.83 13.78 1.12
C GLU A 51 -11.61 13.37 0.28
N HIS A 52 -11.82 12.55 -0.76
CA HIS A 52 -10.76 12.06 -1.66
C HIS A 52 -9.62 11.31 -0.94
N ILE A 53 -9.93 10.62 0.16
CA ILE A 53 -8.97 9.88 0.97
C ILE A 53 -8.66 8.51 0.36
N PHE A 54 -9.64 7.89 -0.30
CA PHE A 54 -9.55 6.51 -0.74
C PHE A 54 -8.44 6.26 -1.78
N PRO A 55 -8.18 7.14 -2.77
CA PRO A 55 -7.03 7.00 -3.67
C PRO A 55 -5.69 6.95 -2.93
N ALA A 56 -5.51 7.77 -1.88
CA ALA A 56 -4.28 7.77 -1.08
C ALA A 56 -4.13 6.47 -0.26
N ASP A 57 -5.23 5.94 0.29
CA ASP A 57 -5.22 4.67 1.01
C ASP A 57 -4.96 3.47 0.09
N ILE A 58 -5.38 3.53 -1.19
CA ILE A 58 -5.05 2.52 -2.21
C ILE A 58 -3.54 2.45 -2.42
N ILE A 59 -2.86 3.57 -2.59
CA ILE A 59 -1.44 3.59 -2.97
C ILE A 59 -0.49 3.34 -1.80
N ARG A 60 -0.97 3.53 -0.56
CA ARG A 60 -0.22 3.21 0.66
C ARG A 60 0.12 1.74 0.81
N ASP A 61 -0.66 0.83 0.22
CA ASP A 61 -0.33 -0.59 0.20
C ASP A 61 0.72 -0.92 -0.86
N GLY A 62 1.99 -0.66 -0.54
CA GLY A 62 3.12 -0.94 -1.43
C GLY A 62 3.37 -2.44 -1.72
N ARG A 63 2.63 -3.37 -1.09
CA ARG A 63 2.79 -4.82 -1.33
C ARG A 63 1.90 -5.33 -2.44
N SER A 64 0.70 -4.77 -2.58
CA SER A 64 -0.31 -5.27 -3.51
C SER A 64 -0.76 -4.24 -4.52
N TYR A 65 -0.62 -2.93 -4.24
CA TYR A 65 -0.93 -1.90 -5.22
C TYR A 65 0.02 -1.96 -6.40
N ASN A 66 -0.56 -1.91 -7.60
CA ASN A 66 0.14 -1.70 -8.85
C ASN A 66 -0.85 -1.08 -9.84
N GLU A 67 -0.47 0.04 -10.47
CA GLU A 67 -1.32 0.78 -11.41
C GLU A 67 -1.82 -0.07 -12.58
N GLN A 68 -1.00 -0.98 -13.10
CA GLN A 68 -1.32 -1.85 -14.24
C GLN A 68 -2.41 -2.87 -13.91
N LEU A 69 -2.64 -3.18 -12.62
CA LEU A 69 -3.74 -4.08 -12.21
C LEU A 69 -5.10 -3.44 -12.47
N PHE A 70 -5.22 -2.12 -12.37
CA PHE A 70 -6.48 -1.43 -12.65
C PHE A 70 -6.83 -1.49 -14.13
N ASP A 71 -5.84 -1.30 -15.01
CA ASP A 71 -6.02 -1.44 -16.47
C ASP A 71 -6.38 -2.89 -16.85
N ALA A 72 -5.64 -3.86 -16.31
CA ALA A 72 -5.90 -5.28 -16.55
C ALA A 72 -7.30 -5.70 -16.07
N ALA A 73 -7.74 -5.19 -14.91
CA ALA A 73 -9.08 -5.44 -14.39
C ALA A 73 -10.15 -4.79 -15.27
N ALA A 74 -9.94 -3.55 -15.74
CA ALA A 74 -10.86 -2.89 -16.66
C ALA A 74 -11.04 -3.68 -17.97
N ASP A 75 -9.96 -4.25 -18.52
CA ASP A 75 -10.03 -5.12 -19.70
C ASP A 75 -10.84 -6.41 -19.44
N VAL A 76 -10.70 -7.01 -18.26
CA VAL A 76 -11.52 -8.16 -17.86
C VAL A 76 -12.99 -7.76 -17.77
N LEU A 77 -13.32 -6.63 -17.14
CA LEU A 77 -14.69 -6.11 -17.03
C LEU A 77 -15.34 -5.88 -18.40
N ARG A 78 -14.59 -5.34 -19.37
CA ARG A 78 -15.06 -5.15 -20.75
C ARG A 78 -15.37 -6.48 -21.43
N ARG A 79 -14.54 -7.50 -21.23
CA ARG A 79 -14.72 -8.84 -21.85
C ARG A 79 -15.93 -9.59 -21.29
N ILE A 80 -16.26 -9.40 -20.02
CA ILE A 80 -17.44 -10.02 -19.39
C ILE A 80 -18.73 -9.23 -19.62
N GLY A 81 -18.66 -8.05 -20.27
CA GLY A 81 -19.84 -7.26 -20.63
C GLY A 81 -20.42 -6.42 -19.50
N GLU A 82 -19.60 -5.97 -18.54
CA GLU A 82 -20.04 -5.10 -17.44
C GLU A 82 -20.49 -3.70 -17.93
N ASP A 83 -21.33 -3.00 -17.16
CA ASP A 83 -21.85 -1.67 -17.52
C ASP A 83 -20.72 -0.64 -17.78
N SER A 84 -20.84 0.11 -18.88
CA SER A 84 -19.79 1.04 -19.31
C SER A 84 -19.56 2.20 -18.32
N ARG A 85 -20.60 2.65 -17.59
CA ARG A 85 -20.45 3.70 -16.56
C ARG A 85 -19.71 3.13 -15.36
N PHE A 86 -20.00 1.90 -14.99
CA PHE A 86 -19.29 1.22 -13.91
C PHE A 86 -17.80 1.04 -14.23
N ILE A 87 -17.47 0.61 -15.46
CA ILE A 87 -16.07 0.50 -15.91
C ILE A 87 -15.40 1.88 -15.92
N HIS A 88 -16.10 2.91 -16.41
CA HIS A 88 -15.59 4.28 -16.41
C HIS A 88 -15.24 4.76 -15.00
N ASP A 89 -16.13 4.59 -14.01
CA ASP A 89 -15.89 5.00 -12.63
C ASP A 89 -14.68 4.30 -12.02
N PHE A 90 -14.49 3.01 -12.31
CA PHE A 90 -13.33 2.27 -11.85
C PHE A 90 -12.03 2.76 -12.51
N VAL A 91 -12.06 3.04 -13.81
CA VAL A 91 -10.90 3.61 -14.53
C VAL A 91 -10.54 4.99 -13.98
N GLU A 92 -11.53 5.85 -13.70
CA GLU A 92 -11.29 7.16 -13.10
C GLU A 92 -10.68 7.06 -11.70
N LEU A 93 -11.10 6.08 -10.88
CA LEU A 93 -10.46 5.80 -9.60
C LEU A 93 -8.99 5.40 -9.79
N GLY A 94 -8.70 4.51 -10.75
CA GLY A 94 -7.32 4.10 -11.07
C GLY A 94 -6.44 5.27 -11.49
N LYS A 95 -6.96 6.19 -12.31
CA LYS A 95 -6.26 7.43 -12.69
C LYS A 95 -5.98 8.32 -11.49
N LYS A 96 -6.97 8.55 -10.62
CA LYS A 96 -6.77 9.34 -9.39
C LYS A 96 -5.69 8.73 -8.49
N ALA A 97 -5.73 7.41 -8.28
CA ALA A 97 -4.70 6.72 -7.52
C ALA A 97 -3.31 6.90 -8.15
N LYS A 98 -3.20 6.77 -9.47
CA LYS A 98 -1.94 7.01 -10.20
C LYS A 98 -1.42 8.44 -10.02
N THR A 99 -2.29 9.45 -10.11
CA THR A 99 -1.90 10.84 -9.86
C THR A 99 -1.36 11.02 -8.45
N VAL A 100 -2.07 10.52 -7.42
CA VAL A 100 -1.63 10.60 -6.03
C VAL A 100 -0.31 9.86 -5.80
N ALA A 101 -0.11 8.70 -6.45
CA ALA A 101 1.15 7.97 -6.37
C ALA A 101 2.31 8.78 -6.98
N SER A 102 2.10 9.40 -8.15
CA SER A 102 3.12 10.26 -8.78
C SER A 102 3.47 11.45 -7.90
N GLU A 103 2.47 12.16 -7.36
CA GLU A 103 2.67 13.30 -6.47
C GLU A 103 3.42 12.90 -5.20
N ALA A 104 3.11 11.74 -4.62
CA ALA A 104 3.82 11.21 -3.46
C ALA A 104 5.28 10.86 -3.79
N MET A 105 5.55 10.28 -4.96
CA MET A 105 6.91 10.00 -5.42
C MET A 105 7.71 11.28 -5.68
N ASP A 106 7.10 12.28 -6.31
CA ASP A 106 7.74 13.57 -6.59
C ASP A 106 8.05 14.34 -5.30
N ALA A 107 7.13 14.30 -4.33
CA ALA A 107 7.33 14.90 -3.01
C ALA A 107 8.50 14.23 -2.27
N GLU A 108 8.57 12.89 -2.28
CA GLU A 108 9.68 12.13 -1.70
C GLU A 108 11.02 12.46 -2.39
N ALA A 109 11.03 12.53 -3.73
CA ALA A 109 12.21 12.90 -4.49
C ALA A 109 12.70 14.32 -4.19
N THR A 110 11.79 15.22 -3.78
CA THR A 110 12.12 16.60 -3.41
C THR A 110 12.69 16.71 -1.99
N LEU A 111 12.29 15.82 -1.08
CA LEU A 111 12.73 15.83 0.32
C LEU A 111 14.22 15.52 0.50
N GLY A 112 14.85 14.87 -0.49
CA GLY A 112 16.27 14.56 -0.47
C GLY A 112 16.64 13.53 0.62
N ASP A 113 17.93 13.40 0.89
CA ASP A 113 18.40 12.48 1.91
C ASP A 113 18.10 12.99 3.33
N ILE A 114 17.76 12.06 4.21
CA ILE A 114 17.51 12.36 5.62
C ILE A 114 18.84 12.75 6.28
N PRO A 115 18.93 13.91 6.96
CA PRO A 115 20.14 14.29 7.70
C PRO A 115 20.55 13.23 8.73
N ASP A 116 21.85 12.96 8.85
CA ASP A 116 22.41 11.93 9.72
C ASP A 116 21.96 12.03 11.18
N GLU A 117 21.73 13.25 11.68
CA GLU A 117 21.26 13.51 13.05
C GLU A 117 19.85 12.98 13.36
N PHE A 118 19.05 12.72 12.33
CA PHE A 118 17.71 12.14 12.46
C PHE A 118 17.69 10.64 12.17
N LEU A 119 18.82 10.06 11.76
CA LEU A 119 18.94 8.63 11.50
C LEU A 119 19.31 7.87 12.76
N ASP A 120 18.65 6.74 12.97
CA ASP A 120 19.02 5.78 14.00
C ASP A 120 20.42 5.24 13.70
N PRO A 121 21.37 5.27 14.66
CA PRO A 121 22.76 4.88 14.42
C PRO A 121 22.96 3.37 14.19
N ILE A 122 21.96 2.53 14.47
CA ILE A 122 22.00 1.08 14.27
C ILE A 122 21.28 0.70 12.97
N GLN A 123 20.08 1.24 12.75
CA GLN A 123 19.24 0.86 11.61
C GLN A 123 19.39 1.77 10.39
N TYR A 124 20.02 2.94 10.52
CA TYR A 124 20.14 3.94 9.46
C TYR A 124 18.77 4.34 8.86
N THR A 125 17.76 4.43 9.72
CA THR A 125 16.40 4.85 9.38
C THR A 125 15.95 6.02 10.22
N LEU A 126 15.00 6.82 9.75
CA LEU A 126 14.44 7.94 10.49
C LEU A 126 13.95 7.51 11.90
N MET A 127 14.49 8.15 12.94
CA MET A 127 14.04 7.96 14.33
C MET A 127 12.64 8.55 14.51
N LYS A 128 11.75 7.82 15.19
CA LYS A 128 10.36 8.25 15.46
C LYS A 128 10.13 8.61 16.92
N ASP A 129 10.82 7.92 17.81
CA ASP A 129 10.81 8.13 19.26
C ASP A 129 12.26 8.09 19.77
N PRO A 130 13.05 9.14 19.46
CA PRO A 130 14.46 9.21 19.83
C PRO A 130 14.63 9.27 21.35
N VAL A 131 15.52 8.42 21.87
CA VAL A 131 15.89 8.36 23.30
C VAL A 131 17.40 8.44 23.47
N ILE A 132 17.84 9.08 24.55
CA ILE A 132 19.26 9.21 24.89
C ILE A 132 19.67 8.03 25.77
N LEU A 133 20.70 7.31 25.37
CA LEU A 133 21.31 6.27 26.19
C LEU A 133 22.09 6.89 27.36
N PRO A 134 21.95 6.36 28.60
CA PRO A 134 22.52 7.01 29.77
C PRO A 134 24.05 6.99 29.80
N SER A 135 24.70 5.96 29.25
CA SER A 135 26.16 5.78 29.27
C SER A 135 26.82 6.50 28.09
N SER A 136 26.55 6.06 26.85
CA SER A 136 27.18 6.60 25.64
C SER A 136 26.68 8.00 25.25
N LYS A 137 25.52 8.43 25.77
CA LYS A 137 24.79 9.64 25.36
C LYS A 137 24.36 9.66 23.89
N VAL A 138 24.49 8.52 23.20
CA VAL A 138 24.00 8.36 21.83
C VAL A 138 22.48 8.37 21.81
N ILE A 139 21.90 9.01 20.79
CA ILE A 139 20.46 9.04 20.54
C ILE A 139 20.11 7.86 19.64
N VAL A 140 19.12 7.07 20.03
CA VAL A 140 18.66 5.86 19.32
C VAL A 140 17.14 5.83 19.32
N ASP A 141 16.50 5.23 18.33
CA ASP A 141 15.05 5.04 18.31
C ASP A 141 14.62 4.01 19.37
N ARG A 142 13.56 4.32 20.14
CA ARG A 142 13.13 3.46 21.27
C ARG A 142 12.88 1.99 20.89
N PRO A 143 12.15 1.66 19.81
CA PRO A 143 11.93 0.27 19.41
C PRO A 143 13.23 -0.48 19.09
N VAL A 144 14.24 0.23 18.57
CA VAL A 144 15.55 -0.34 18.20
C VAL A 144 16.32 -0.73 19.46
N ILE A 145 16.49 0.19 20.40
CA ILE A 145 17.19 -0.11 21.65
C ILE A 145 16.44 -1.16 22.48
N GLN A 146 15.10 -1.15 22.49
CA GLN A 146 14.32 -2.19 23.16
C GLN A 146 14.64 -3.58 22.61
N ARG A 147 14.72 -3.73 21.28
CA ARG A 147 15.07 -5.00 20.64
C ARG A 147 16.49 -5.45 20.98
N HIS A 148 17.44 -4.51 21.02
CA HIS A 148 18.81 -4.79 21.44
C HIS A 148 18.83 -5.33 22.89
N LEU A 149 18.18 -4.61 23.82
CA LEU A 149 18.13 -4.98 25.24
C LEU A 149 17.41 -6.30 25.55
N LEU A 150 16.54 -6.78 24.64
CA LEU A 150 15.96 -8.12 24.75
C LEU A 150 16.97 -9.23 24.45
N SER A 151 18.02 -8.93 23.70
CA SER A 151 19.08 -9.88 23.31
C SER A 151 20.34 -9.72 24.16
N ASP A 152 20.75 -8.47 24.39
CA ASP A 152 21.95 -8.10 25.14
C ASP A 152 21.64 -6.88 26.03
N PRO A 153 21.71 -6.98 27.37
CA PRO A 153 21.37 -5.91 28.30
C PRO A 153 22.52 -4.89 28.47
N THR A 154 23.13 -4.45 27.37
CA THR A 154 24.24 -3.49 27.36
C THR A 154 23.94 -2.27 26.48
N ASP A 155 24.80 -1.25 26.57
CA ASP A 155 24.78 -0.11 25.64
C ASP A 155 25.56 -0.53 24.38
N PRO A 156 24.94 -0.55 23.19
CA PRO A 156 25.60 -1.04 21.97
C PRO A 156 26.76 -0.16 21.49
N PHE A 157 26.98 1.00 22.10
CA PHE A 157 28.02 1.96 21.75
C PHE A 157 29.14 2.06 22.81
N ASN A 158 29.20 1.14 23.77
CA ASN A 158 30.21 1.10 24.82
C ASN A 158 30.89 -0.27 24.96
#